data_AF-A0A653HPQ9-F1
#
_entry.id   AF-A0A653HPQ9-F1
#
_cell.length_a   1.000
_cell.length_b   1.000
_cell.length_c   1.000
_cell.angle_alpha   90.00
_cell.angle_beta   90.00
_cell.angle_gamma   90.00
#
_symmetry.space_group_name_H-M   'P 1'
#
loop_
_entity.id
_entity.type
_entity.pdbx_description
1 polymer ?
#
loop_
_entity_poly.entity_id
_entity_poly.type
_entity_poly.pdbx_seq_one_letter_code
_entity_poly.pdbx_strand_id
1 'polypeptide(L)'
;MTTYRKAYHAGSWYSNNSNKLRTQIDSFFEKAGLQKENVKAAICPHAGYAYSLETNSHVYASINIENIKNIFVLGPNHHIYNNRCLFPQVDKYETPLGYLEINQEIISEIMNNDTNNLYNFIEEIDDEEEHSIEMQLPLIKYIIKDNDIKIIPIYVGCIGNDVRKISLICNPLKKYFQNRQNLFLFSSDFCHYGKSFTNILEKYHDKYIHKQIENMDKDAANIISRHNIEDFIAYLNKTHNTICGSNPIKIMLH
;
A
#
# COMPACT_ATOMS: atom_id res chain seq x y z
N MET A 1 -2.63 16.39 24.25
CA MET A 1 -3.28 15.05 24.24
C MET A 1 -2.86 14.40 22.94
N THR A 2 -2.50 13.12 22.95
CA THR A 2 -2.11 12.40 21.73
C THR A 2 -3.34 12.20 20.84
N THR A 3 -3.26 12.59 19.57
CA THR A 3 -4.39 12.49 18.61
C THR A 3 -4.33 11.18 17.84
N TYR A 4 -5.48 10.70 17.34
CA TYR A 4 -5.51 9.46 16.57
C TYR A 4 -6.61 9.47 15.50
N ARG A 5 -6.37 8.77 14.40
CA ARG A 5 -7.36 8.45 13.35
C ARG A 5 -8.12 7.20 13.74
N LYS A 6 -9.45 7.19 13.63
CA LYS A 6 -10.26 6.01 13.94
C LYS A 6 -10.11 4.92 12.88
N ALA A 7 -10.44 3.70 13.27
CA ALA A 7 -10.60 2.58 12.35
C ALA A 7 -11.93 2.70 11.57
N TYR A 8 -12.02 3.67 10.65
CA TYR A 8 -13.26 4.12 10.03
C TYR A 8 -13.97 3.04 9.20
N HIS A 9 -13.23 2.13 8.58
CA HIS A 9 -13.75 1.03 7.77
C HIS A 9 -13.95 -0.28 8.54
N ALA A 10 -13.66 -0.30 9.86
CA ALA A 10 -13.93 -1.44 10.71
C ALA A 10 -15.44 -1.71 10.82
N GLY A 11 -15.83 -2.98 10.68
CA GLY A 11 -17.22 -3.42 10.71
C GLY A 11 -17.88 -3.52 9.34
N SER A 12 -17.26 -2.96 8.29
CA SER A 12 -17.73 -3.08 6.90
C SER A 12 -16.70 -3.78 6.01
N TRP A 13 -15.46 -3.29 5.95
CA TRP A 13 -14.40 -3.86 5.10
C TRP A 13 -13.66 -5.03 5.77
N TYR A 14 -13.58 -5.00 7.10
CA TYR A 14 -13.00 -6.03 7.94
C TYR A 14 -13.73 -6.06 9.29
N SER A 15 -13.53 -7.10 10.11
CA SER A 15 -14.25 -7.20 11.38
C SER A 15 -13.75 -6.17 12.41
N ASN A 16 -14.67 -5.43 13.01
CA ASN A 16 -14.40 -4.57 14.18
C ASN A 16 -14.26 -5.35 15.50
N ASN A 17 -14.53 -6.67 15.50
CA ASN A 17 -14.34 -7.52 16.67
C ASN A 17 -12.92 -8.10 16.66
N SER A 18 -12.12 -7.72 17.65
CA SER A 18 -10.70 -8.08 17.75
C SER A 18 -10.44 -9.59 17.71
N ASN A 19 -11.23 -10.39 18.43
CA ASN A 19 -11.08 -11.85 18.49
C ASN A 19 -11.45 -12.50 17.16
N LYS A 20 -12.55 -12.06 16.54
CA LYS A 20 -12.97 -12.55 15.23
C LYS A 20 -11.94 -12.21 14.16
N LEU A 21 -11.44 -10.97 14.16
CA LEU A 21 -10.44 -10.53 13.20
C LEU A 21 -9.13 -11.32 13.36
N ARG A 22 -8.66 -11.49 14.61
CA ARG A 22 -7.47 -12.29 14.90
C ARG A 22 -7.62 -13.73 14.41
N THR A 23 -8.74 -14.38 14.72
CA THR A 23 -9.02 -15.76 14.30
C THR A 23 -9.02 -15.91 12.77
N GLN A 24 -9.56 -14.91 12.05
CA GLN A 24 -9.52 -14.89 10.58
C GLN A 24 -8.08 -14.78 10.06
N ILE A 25 -7.30 -13.84 10.61
CA ILE A 25 -5.90 -13.65 10.23
C ILE A 25 -5.08 -14.92 10.51
N ASP A 26 -5.22 -15.50 11.71
CA ASP A 26 -4.54 -16.74 12.11
C ASP A 26 -4.79 -17.85 11.09
N SER A 27 -6.07 -18.10 10.74
CA SER A 27 -6.44 -19.16 9.81
C SER A 27 -5.81 -19.01 8.42
N PHE A 28 -5.75 -17.81 7.87
CA PHE A 28 -5.11 -17.58 6.57
C PHE A 28 -3.58 -17.61 6.66
N PHE A 29 -2.98 -17.12 7.73
CA PHE A 29 -1.53 -17.18 7.94
C PHE A 29 -1.05 -18.62 8.10
N GLU A 30 -1.78 -19.45 8.85
CA GLU A 30 -1.52 -20.89 8.96
C GLU A 30 -1.63 -21.60 7.61
N LYS A 31 -2.67 -21.28 6.83
CA LYS A 31 -2.86 -21.84 5.48
C LYS A 31 -1.75 -21.44 4.52
N ALA A 32 -1.23 -20.21 4.61
CA ALA A 32 -0.12 -19.76 3.79
C ALA A 32 1.16 -20.56 4.05
N GLY A 33 1.42 -20.93 5.32
CA GLY A 33 2.49 -21.87 5.69
C GLY A 33 3.91 -21.44 5.28
N LEU A 34 4.14 -20.12 5.13
CA LEU A 34 5.37 -19.57 4.58
C LEU A 34 6.47 -19.43 5.64
N GLN A 35 7.72 -19.58 5.21
CA GLN A 35 8.87 -19.20 6.02
C GLN A 35 9.04 -17.68 6.03
N LYS A 36 9.50 -17.14 7.16
CA LYS A 36 9.79 -15.72 7.29
C LYS A 36 11.11 -15.37 6.61
N GLU A 37 11.10 -14.27 5.87
CA GLU A 37 12.19 -13.74 5.08
C GLU A 37 12.41 -12.26 5.37
N ASN A 38 13.62 -11.77 5.11
CA ASN A 38 13.93 -10.34 5.21
C ASN A 38 13.40 -9.62 3.97
N VAL A 39 12.16 -9.14 4.05
CA VAL A 39 11.49 -8.42 2.98
C VAL A 39 11.80 -6.94 3.06
N LYS A 40 12.27 -6.35 1.96
CA LYS A 40 12.53 -4.91 1.88
C LYS A 40 11.30 -4.09 1.49
N ALA A 41 10.57 -4.61 0.51
CA ALA A 41 9.36 -4.02 -0.01
C ALA A 41 8.36 -5.11 -0.42
N ALA A 42 7.07 -4.84 -0.31
CA ALA A 42 6.02 -5.73 -0.78
C ALA A 42 4.83 -4.94 -1.36
N ILE A 43 4.13 -5.55 -2.31
CA ILE A 43 2.86 -5.04 -2.83
C ILE A 43 1.72 -5.85 -2.20
N CYS A 44 0.71 -5.16 -1.65
CA CYS A 44 -0.38 -5.77 -0.90
C CYS A 44 -1.74 -5.25 -1.39
N PRO A 45 -2.75 -6.11 -1.62
CA PRO A 45 -4.09 -5.65 -1.98
C PRO A 45 -4.81 -4.94 -0.82
N HIS A 46 -5.78 -4.08 -1.16
CA HIS A 46 -6.60 -3.31 -0.23
C HIS A 46 -8.10 -3.40 -0.50
N ALA A 47 -8.57 -4.45 -1.18
CA ALA A 47 -9.98 -4.82 -1.09
C ALA A 47 -10.36 -5.27 0.34
N GLY A 48 -11.66 -5.35 0.65
CA GLY A 48 -12.15 -5.86 1.93
C GLY A 48 -11.65 -7.29 2.22
N TYR A 49 -11.50 -7.64 3.50
CA TYR A 49 -10.82 -8.86 3.94
C TYR A 49 -11.52 -10.15 3.51
N ALA A 50 -12.82 -10.09 3.18
CA ALA A 50 -13.52 -11.21 2.56
C ALA A 50 -12.91 -11.64 1.21
N TYR A 51 -12.21 -10.73 0.52
CA TYR A 51 -11.62 -10.94 -0.80
C TYR A 51 -10.09 -10.93 -0.78
N SER A 52 -9.48 -10.06 0.02
CA SER A 52 -8.04 -9.79 -0.03
C SER A 52 -7.22 -10.52 1.02
N LEU A 53 -7.82 -11.04 2.10
CA LEU A 53 -7.07 -11.52 3.27
C LEU A 53 -6.21 -12.75 2.94
N GLU A 54 -6.69 -13.66 2.10
CA GLU A 54 -5.91 -14.82 1.66
C GLU A 54 -4.66 -14.37 0.90
N THR A 55 -4.81 -13.50 -0.09
CA THR A 55 -3.68 -12.94 -0.85
C THR A 55 -2.71 -12.18 0.05
N ASN A 56 -3.24 -11.33 0.95
CA ASN A 56 -2.44 -10.61 1.94
C ASN A 56 -1.65 -11.56 2.85
N SER A 57 -2.22 -12.71 3.22
CA SER A 57 -1.53 -13.68 4.09
C SER A 57 -0.26 -14.24 3.45
N HIS A 58 -0.22 -14.41 2.13
CA HIS A 58 1.00 -14.83 1.41
C HIS A 58 2.12 -13.79 1.47
N VAL A 59 1.79 -12.52 1.74
CA VAL A 59 2.78 -11.45 1.93
C VAL A 59 3.13 -11.31 3.41
N TYR A 60 2.14 -11.03 4.25
CA TYR A 60 2.43 -10.70 5.65
C TYR A 60 2.97 -11.89 6.46
N ALA A 61 2.60 -13.13 6.13
CA ALA A 61 3.13 -14.31 6.83
C ALA A 61 4.62 -14.54 6.53
N SER A 62 5.13 -14.07 5.39
CA SER A 62 6.54 -14.21 5.02
C SER A 62 7.43 -13.07 5.53
N ILE A 63 6.88 -12.02 6.16
CA ILE A 63 7.70 -10.88 6.62
C ILE A 63 8.39 -11.19 7.96
N ASN A 64 9.72 -11.14 7.97
CA ASN A 64 10.51 -11.06 9.20
C ASN A 64 10.58 -9.61 9.71
N ILE A 65 10.10 -9.38 10.94
CA ILE A 65 10.07 -8.05 11.58
C ILE A 65 11.17 -7.85 12.64
N GLU A 66 12.01 -8.85 12.89
CA GLU A 66 13.01 -8.83 14.00
C GLU A 66 13.89 -7.58 14.02
N ASN A 67 14.30 -7.09 12.84
CA ASN A 67 15.19 -5.93 12.70
C ASN A 67 14.48 -4.66 12.23
N ILE A 68 13.16 -4.71 12.05
CA ILE A 68 12.37 -3.58 11.55
C ILE A 68 12.07 -2.60 12.69
N LYS A 69 12.18 -1.30 12.39
CA LYS A 69 11.84 -0.18 13.28
C LYS A 69 10.77 0.72 12.69
N ASN A 70 10.69 0.78 11.36
CA ASN A 70 9.72 1.61 10.66
C ASN A 70 9.07 0.86 9.51
N ILE A 71 7.76 1.03 9.35
CA ILE A 71 6.99 0.48 8.23
C ILE A 71 6.37 1.65 7.47
N PHE A 72 6.86 1.88 6.26
CA PHE A 72 6.28 2.83 5.32
C PHE A 72 5.09 2.18 4.64
N VAL A 73 3.94 2.84 4.60
CA VAL A 73 2.73 2.34 3.94
C VAL A 73 2.31 3.35 2.89
N LEU A 74 2.54 3.03 1.62
CA LEU A 74 2.21 3.89 0.49
C LEU A 74 0.92 3.37 -0.14
N GLY A 75 -0.14 4.14 -0.05
CA GLY A 75 -1.43 3.81 -0.67
C GLY A 75 -1.88 4.87 -1.67
N PRO A 76 -2.64 4.51 -2.72
CA PRO A 76 -3.28 5.50 -3.57
C PRO A 76 -4.33 6.31 -2.78
N ASN A 77 -4.75 7.42 -3.34
CA ASN A 77 -5.92 8.16 -2.86
C ASN A 77 -7.09 8.03 -3.86
N HIS A 78 -8.24 7.60 -3.37
CA HIS A 78 -9.47 7.32 -4.12
C HIS A 78 -10.51 8.45 -3.99
N HIS A 79 -10.48 9.21 -2.89
CA HIS A 79 -11.52 10.16 -2.53
C HIS A 79 -11.19 11.60 -2.93
N ILE A 80 -9.92 12.00 -2.83
CA ILE A 80 -9.48 13.36 -3.13
C ILE A 80 -8.49 13.40 -4.30
N TYR A 81 -8.76 14.33 -5.22
CA TYR A 81 -7.79 14.66 -6.25
C TYR A 81 -6.67 15.54 -5.68
N ASN A 82 -5.46 15.01 -5.69
CA ASN A 82 -4.25 15.78 -5.41
C ASN A 82 -3.10 15.28 -6.29
N ASN A 83 -2.03 16.06 -6.45
CA ASN A 83 -0.88 15.72 -7.29
C ASN A 83 0.43 15.57 -6.48
N ARG A 84 0.31 15.32 -5.17
CA ARG A 84 1.36 15.28 -4.14
C ARG A 84 1.34 13.92 -3.41
N CYS A 85 2.26 13.74 -2.48
CA CYS A 85 2.17 12.73 -1.42
C CYS A 85 1.69 13.39 -0.12
N LEU A 86 0.71 12.80 0.55
CA LEU A 86 0.13 13.38 1.76
C LEU A 86 0.44 12.53 3.01
N PHE A 87 0.74 13.19 4.12
CA PHE A 87 0.95 12.59 5.43
C PHE A 87 -0.23 12.90 6.37
N PRO A 88 -0.53 12.01 7.33
CA PRO A 88 -1.54 12.29 8.35
C PRO A 88 -1.10 13.37 9.34
N GLN A 89 -2.08 14.01 9.97
CA GLN A 89 -1.89 15.05 11.01
C GLN A 89 -2.10 14.51 12.45
N VAL A 90 -2.18 13.18 12.60
CA VAL A 90 -2.42 12.52 13.89
C VAL A 90 -1.22 11.72 14.36
N ASP A 91 -1.13 11.47 15.67
CA ASP A 91 -0.01 10.74 16.26
C ASP A 91 -0.11 9.21 16.07
N LYS A 92 -1.33 8.67 15.96
CA LYS A 92 -1.57 7.22 15.90
C LYS A 92 -2.73 6.87 14.98
N TYR A 93 -2.71 5.64 14.47
CA TYR A 93 -3.87 5.03 13.82
C TYR A 93 -4.46 3.93 14.71
N GLU A 94 -5.78 3.95 14.88
CA GLU A 94 -6.53 2.91 15.58
C GLU A 94 -6.72 1.67 14.70
N THR A 95 -6.67 0.49 15.31
CA THR A 95 -7.14 -0.76 14.71
C THR A 95 -7.91 -1.57 15.76
N PRO A 96 -8.74 -2.55 15.38
CA PRO A 96 -9.35 -3.46 16.36
C PRO A 96 -8.34 -4.27 17.18
N LEU A 97 -7.07 -4.33 16.77
CA LEU A 97 -6.01 -5.04 17.47
C LEU A 97 -5.12 -4.11 18.33
N GLY A 98 -5.46 -2.81 18.39
CA GLY A 98 -4.74 -1.78 19.12
C GLY A 98 -4.15 -0.69 18.22
N TYR A 99 -3.51 0.30 18.83
CA TYR A 99 -2.95 1.45 18.11
C TYR A 99 -1.62 1.12 17.41
N LEU A 100 -1.38 1.84 16.32
CA LEU A 100 -0.11 1.95 15.62
C LEU A 100 0.41 3.38 15.76
N GLU A 101 1.61 3.53 16.32
CA GLU A 101 2.27 4.84 16.46
C GLU A 101 2.80 5.32 15.11
N ILE A 102 2.61 6.60 14.78
CA ILE A 102 3.17 7.22 13.58
C ILE A 102 4.54 7.84 13.89
N ASN A 103 5.51 7.63 13.01
CA ASN A 103 6.83 8.26 13.15
C ASN A 103 6.84 9.71 12.65
N GLN A 104 6.43 10.63 13.53
CA GLN A 104 6.38 12.07 13.25
C GLN A 104 7.76 12.69 12.94
N GLU A 105 8.83 12.13 13.48
CA GLU A 105 10.20 12.61 13.23
C GLU A 105 10.59 12.37 11.77
N ILE A 106 10.34 11.15 11.25
CA ILE A 106 10.60 10.81 9.85
C ILE A 106 9.72 11.64 8.90
N ILE A 107 8.45 11.83 9.23
CA ILE A 107 7.53 12.66 8.42
C ILE A 107 8.06 14.10 8.34
N SER A 108 8.41 14.68 9.49
CA SER A 108 8.97 16.05 9.56
C SER A 108 10.25 16.16 8.75
N GLU A 109 11.13 15.16 8.84
CA GLU A 109 12.37 15.13 8.08
C GLU A 109 12.12 15.00 6.57
N ILE A 110 11.13 14.21 6.13
CA ILE A 110 10.75 14.14 4.70
C ILE A 110 10.24 15.50 4.22
N MET A 111 9.33 16.12 4.97
CA MET A 111 8.76 17.43 4.61
C MET A 111 9.81 18.54 4.57
N ASN A 112 10.75 18.55 5.51
CA ASN A 112 11.84 19.53 5.53
C ASN A 112 12.82 19.37 4.36
N ASN A 113 12.91 18.17 3.78
CA ASN A 113 13.73 17.90 2.60
C ASN A 113 12.95 18.04 1.27
N ASP A 114 11.66 18.36 1.32
CA ASP A 114 10.84 18.60 0.12
C ASP A 114 11.05 20.02 -0.43
N THR A 115 12.02 20.14 -1.33
CA THR A 115 12.31 21.42 -2.02
C THR A 115 11.37 21.72 -3.19
N ASN A 116 10.44 20.82 -3.53
CA ASN A 116 9.61 20.91 -4.73
C ASN A 116 8.11 21.02 -4.43
N ASN A 117 7.72 21.10 -3.15
CA ASN A 117 6.32 21.17 -2.72
C ASN A 117 5.49 20.00 -3.28
N LEU A 118 6.06 18.80 -3.17
CA LEU A 118 5.50 17.52 -3.58
C LEU A 118 4.92 16.71 -2.41
N TYR A 119 5.11 17.20 -1.18
CA TYR A 119 4.56 16.62 0.04
C TYR A 119 3.66 17.63 0.76
N ASN A 120 2.59 17.16 1.40
CA ASN A 120 1.71 17.97 2.23
C ASN A 120 1.02 17.11 3.29
N PHE A 121 0.10 17.69 4.05
CA PHE A 121 -0.79 16.95 4.94
C PHE A 121 -2.14 16.65 4.29
N ILE A 122 -2.76 15.54 4.69
CA ILE A 122 -4.16 15.22 4.38
C ILE A 122 -5.06 15.78 5.49
N GLU A 123 -6.26 16.22 5.15
CA GLU A 123 -7.27 16.63 6.13
C GLU A 123 -7.84 15.42 6.87
N GLU A 124 -8.25 15.60 8.14
CA GLU A 124 -8.69 14.49 9.00
C GLU A 124 -9.86 13.71 8.39
N ILE A 125 -10.82 14.40 7.77
CA ILE A 125 -11.97 13.76 7.11
C ILE A 125 -11.55 12.91 5.92
N ASP A 126 -10.62 13.41 5.10
CA ASP A 126 -10.13 12.70 3.91
C ASP A 126 -9.22 11.53 4.31
N ASP A 127 -8.50 11.67 5.43
CA ASP A 127 -7.72 10.60 6.02
C ASP A 127 -8.63 9.45 6.46
N GLU A 128 -9.70 9.73 7.22
CA GLU A 128 -10.66 8.71 7.66
C GLU A 128 -11.44 8.06 6.51
N GLU A 129 -11.81 8.81 5.47
CA GLU A 129 -12.53 8.25 4.32
C GLU A 129 -11.67 7.31 3.44
N GLU A 130 -10.35 7.50 3.42
CA GLU A 130 -9.45 6.70 2.59
C GLU A 130 -9.12 5.32 3.19
N HIS A 131 -9.37 4.26 2.41
CA HIS A 131 -9.23 2.89 2.87
C HIS A 131 -7.91 2.21 2.46
N SER A 132 -7.20 2.73 1.47
CA SER A 132 -6.06 2.02 0.85
C SER A 132 -4.93 1.72 1.84
N ILE A 133 -4.67 2.64 2.77
CA ILE A 133 -3.73 2.45 3.87
C ILE A 133 -4.39 1.68 5.00
N GLU A 134 -5.64 2.01 5.36
CA GLU A 134 -6.35 1.38 6.49
C GLU A 134 -6.39 -0.14 6.38
N MET A 135 -6.59 -0.70 5.17
CA MET A 135 -6.63 -2.15 4.97
C MET A 135 -5.33 -2.87 5.32
N GLN A 136 -4.20 -2.15 5.37
CA GLN A 136 -2.90 -2.71 5.76
C GLN A 136 -2.72 -2.70 7.28
N LEU A 137 -3.40 -1.82 8.01
CA LEU A 137 -3.12 -1.53 9.42
C LEU A 137 -3.39 -2.71 10.36
N PRO A 138 -4.52 -3.45 10.28
CA PRO A 138 -4.71 -4.60 11.14
C PRO A 138 -3.67 -5.70 10.93
N LEU A 139 -3.23 -5.92 9.69
CA LEU A 139 -2.19 -6.90 9.38
C LEU A 139 -0.83 -6.45 9.90
N ILE A 140 -0.48 -5.17 9.76
CA ILE A 140 0.71 -4.58 10.37
C ILE A 140 0.68 -4.78 11.88
N LYS A 141 -0.42 -4.37 12.55
CA LYS A 141 -0.55 -4.52 14.01
C LYS A 141 -0.45 -5.98 14.44
N TYR A 142 -1.01 -6.90 13.66
CA TYR A 142 -0.93 -8.32 13.90
C TYR A 142 0.51 -8.85 13.86
N ILE A 143 1.31 -8.48 12.85
CA ILE A 143 2.69 -8.98 12.70
C ILE A 143 3.67 -8.33 13.69
N ILE A 144 3.51 -7.03 14.00
CA ILE A 144 4.43 -6.34 14.92
C ILE A 144 4.11 -6.65 16.38
N LYS A 145 2.87 -7.03 16.71
CA LYS A 145 2.40 -7.28 18.08
C LYS A 145 2.69 -6.09 19.00
N ASP A 146 3.57 -6.27 19.98
CA ASP A 146 3.97 -5.28 20.98
C ASP A 146 5.38 -4.71 20.73
N ASN A 147 6.00 -5.03 19.58
CA ASN A 147 7.28 -4.44 19.21
C ASN A 147 7.10 -2.93 18.97
N ASP A 148 8.07 -2.15 19.42
CA ASP A 148 8.15 -0.70 19.17
C ASP A 148 8.58 -0.44 17.71
N ILE A 149 7.61 -0.61 16.81
CA ILE A 149 7.72 -0.36 15.37
C ILE A 149 6.67 0.69 15.01
N LYS A 150 7.13 1.78 14.39
CA LYS A 150 6.26 2.89 13.99
C LYS A 150 5.89 2.80 12.51
N ILE A 151 4.73 3.31 12.16
CA ILE A 151 4.29 3.40 10.77
C ILE A 151 4.55 4.80 10.19
N ILE A 152 4.68 4.87 8.87
CA ILE A 152 4.75 6.12 8.10
C ILE A 152 3.75 6.00 6.96
N PRO A 153 2.49 6.43 7.17
CA PRO A 153 1.47 6.47 6.13
C PRO A 153 1.80 7.53 5.07
N ILE A 154 1.69 7.18 3.79
CA ILE A 154 1.90 8.10 2.67
C ILE A 154 0.80 7.89 1.63
N TYR A 155 -0.13 8.84 1.54
CA TYR A 155 -1.15 8.85 0.50
C TYR A 155 -0.57 9.40 -0.79
N VAL A 156 -0.45 8.57 -1.82
CA VAL A 156 0.14 8.94 -3.10
C VAL A 156 -0.97 9.39 -4.05
N GLY A 157 -0.98 10.69 -4.38
CA GLY A 157 -1.91 11.27 -5.34
C GLY A 157 -1.60 10.94 -6.80
N CYS A 158 -2.17 11.73 -7.70
CA CYS A 158 -1.96 11.63 -9.14
C CYS A 158 -0.60 12.25 -9.53
N ILE A 159 0.46 11.44 -9.50
CA ILE A 159 1.82 11.88 -9.81
C ILE A 159 2.16 11.80 -11.32
N GLY A 160 1.31 11.15 -12.11
CA GLY A 160 1.48 11.03 -13.57
C GLY A 160 2.55 10.02 -13.98
N ASN A 161 3.10 10.21 -15.18
CA ASN A 161 4.13 9.35 -15.80
C ASN A 161 5.46 10.09 -16.08
N ASP A 162 5.63 11.33 -15.61
CA ASP A 162 6.92 12.04 -15.75
C ASP A 162 7.93 11.50 -14.74
N VAL A 163 8.88 10.71 -15.22
CA VAL A 163 9.96 10.09 -14.42
C VAL A 163 10.77 11.14 -13.65
N ARG A 164 10.91 12.37 -14.16
CA ARG A 164 11.60 13.43 -13.40
C ARG A 164 10.80 13.86 -12.18
N LYS A 165 9.49 14.02 -12.31
CA LYS A 165 8.61 14.32 -11.16
C LYS A 165 8.65 13.18 -10.15
N ILE A 166 8.57 11.93 -10.62
CA ILE A 166 8.66 10.74 -9.76
C ILE A 166 10.01 10.70 -9.02
N SER A 167 11.11 11.02 -9.70
CA SER A 167 12.44 11.14 -9.08
C SER A 167 12.49 12.18 -7.97
N LEU A 168 11.86 13.34 -8.16
CA LEU A 168 11.78 14.38 -7.14
C LEU A 168 10.98 13.93 -5.91
N ILE A 169 9.90 13.17 -6.11
CA ILE A 169 9.16 12.53 -5.02
C ILE A 169 10.04 11.52 -4.29
N CYS A 170 10.78 10.68 -5.01
CA CYS A 170 11.57 9.61 -4.40
C CYS A 170 12.80 10.13 -3.64
N ASN A 171 13.33 11.32 -3.96
CA ASN A 171 14.57 11.83 -3.39
C ASN A 171 14.57 11.88 -1.85
N PRO A 172 13.57 12.45 -1.15
CA PRO A 172 13.49 12.40 0.30
C PRO A 172 13.35 10.98 0.89
N LEU A 173 12.82 10.02 0.11
CA LEU A 173 12.56 8.64 0.56
C LEU A 173 13.78 7.72 0.45
N LYS A 174 14.74 8.02 -0.45
CA LYS A 174 15.88 7.15 -0.79
C LYS A 174 16.67 6.66 0.42
N LYS A 175 17.04 7.55 1.36
CA LYS A 175 17.80 7.15 2.55
C LYS A 175 17.05 6.16 3.44
N TYR A 176 15.73 6.31 3.53
CA TYR A 176 14.88 5.39 4.29
C TYR A 176 14.70 4.07 3.55
N PHE A 177 14.59 4.12 2.22
CA PHE A 177 14.60 2.91 1.41
C PHE A 177 15.96 2.20 1.44
N GLN A 178 17.09 2.86 1.70
CA GLN A 178 18.37 2.15 1.85
C GLN A 178 18.59 1.54 3.24
N ASN A 179 17.92 2.05 4.26
CA ASN A 179 18.05 1.55 5.63
C ASN A 179 17.37 0.18 5.79
N ARG A 180 18.13 -0.84 6.25
CA ARG A 180 17.63 -2.22 6.45
C ARG A 180 16.61 -2.37 7.58
N GLN A 181 16.49 -1.38 8.45
CA GLN A 181 15.48 -1.36 9.53
C GLN A 181 14.11 -0.84 9.06
N ASN A 182 13.96 -0.51 7.77
CA ASN A 182 12.72 0.00 7.22
C ASN A 182 12.12 -0.99 6.22
N LEU A 183 10.83 -1.28 6.39
CA LEU A 183 9.99 -2.04 5.47
C LEU A 183 9.09 -1.08 4.69
N PHE A 184 8.87 -1.34 3.40
CA PHE A 184 7.96 -0.57 2.55
C PHE A 184 6.79 -1.45 2.07
N LEU A 185 5.56 -1.04 2.34
CA LEU A 185 4.35 -1.70 1.90
C LEU A 185 3.66 -0.79 0.88
N PHE A 186 3.48 -1.29 -0.33
CA PHE A 186 2.81 -0.58 -1.42
C PHE A 186 1.43 -1.18 -1.61
N SER A 187 0.41 -0.41 -1.25
CA SER A 187 -0.98 -0.83 -1.28
C SER A 187 -1.54 -0.72 -2.70
N SER A 188 -1.93 -1.85 -3.31
CA SER A 188 -2.49 -1.89 -4.66
C SER A 188 -3.33 -3.15 -4.90
N ASP A 189 -4.54 -2.95 -5.37
CA ASP A 189 -5.24 -3.94 -6.18
C ASP A 189 -4.79 -3.83 -7.66
N PHE A 190 -4.99 -4.89 -8.43
CA PHE A 190 -4.64 -4.97 -9.85
C PHE A 190 -5.86 -4.61 -10.72
N CYS A 191 -6.25 -5.43 -11.70
CA CYS A 191 -7.30 -5.06 -12.63
C CYS A 191 -8.67 -4.96 -11.97
N HIS A 192 -9.27 -3.77 -11.98
CA HIS A 192 -10.70 -3.58 -11.81
C HIS A 192 -11.38 -3.67 -13.17
N TYR A 193 -12.02 -4.81 -13.46
CA TYR A 193 -12.72 -5.06 -14.73
C TYR A 193 -14.24 -4.96 -14.57
N GLY A 194 -14.90 -4.38 -15.59
CA GLY A 194 -16.36 -4.35 -15.68
C GLY A 194 -16.89 -3.02 -16.20
N LYS A 195 -18.21 -2.96 -16.44
CA LYS A 195 -18.88 -1.78 -17.02
C LYS A 195 -18.59 -0.47 -16.29
N SER A 196 -18.35 -0.53 -14.99
CA SER A 196 -18.07 0.63 -14.13
C SER A 196 -16.58 1.02 -14.06
N PHE A 197 -15.67 0.26 -14.69
CA PHE A 197 -14.22 0.46 -14.57
C PHE A 197 -13.51 0.48 -15.92
N THR A 198 -13.49 -0.66 -16.62
CA THR A 198 -12.93 -0.79 -17.97
C THR A 198 -13.52 -2.02 -18.66
N ASN A 199 -13.66 -1.91 -19.99
CA ASN A 199 -14.05 -3.04 -20.85
C ASN A 199 -12.89 -3.46 -21.78
N ILE A 200 -11.70 -2.90 -21.62
CA ILE A 200 -10.63 -3.01 -22.62
C ILE A 200 -9.75 -4.21 -22.30
N LEU A 201 -10.03 -5.34 -22.96
CA LEU A 201 -9.11 -6.47 -23.10
C LEU A 201 -8.72 -6.67 -24.57
N GLU A 202 -8.69 -5.60 -25.35
CA GLU A 202 -8.46 -5.61 -26.81
C GLU A 202 -7.14 -6.29 -27.23
N LYS A 203 -6.22 -6.55 -26.29
CA LYS A 203 -4.88 -7.07 -26.55
C LYS A 203 -4.60 -8.45 -25.94
N TYR A 204 -5.52 -8.99 -25.15
CA TYR A 204 -5.38 -10.32 -24.55
C TYR A 204 -6.39 -11.26 -25.20
N HIS A 205 -5.91 -12.13 -26.07
CA HIS A 205 -6.76 -13.11 -26.76
C HIS A 205 -6.82 -14.40 -25.95
N ASP A 206 -7.89 -14.56 -25.19
CA ASP A 206 -8.26 -15.83 -24.56
C ASP A 206 -9.77 -16.07 -24.72
N LYS A 207 -10.20 -17.33 -24.68
CA LYS A 207 -11.62 -17.69 -24.72
C LYS A 207 -12.38 -17.13 -23.52
N TYR A 208 -11.74 -17.06 -22.35
CA TYR A 208 -12.38 -16.65 -21.11
C TYR A 208 -11.86 -15.28 -20.64
N ILE A 209 -12.78 -14.35 -20.35
CA ILE A 209 -12.46 -13.00 -19.88
C ILE A 209 -11.53 -13.03 -18.65
N HIS A 210 -11.80 -13.91 -17.68
CA HIS A 210 -10.95 -14.00 -16.48
C HIS A 210 -9.50 -14.41 -16.80
N LYS A 211 -9.26 -15.18 -17.89
CA LYS A 211 -7.91 -15.54 -18.33
C LYS A 211 -7.20 -14.37 -18.99
N GLN A 212 -7.92 -13.55 -19.73
CA GLN A 212 -7.38 -12.32 -20.29
C GLN A 212 -6.92 -11.37 -19.17
N ILE A 213 -7.74 -11.20 -18.13
CA ILE A 213 -7.39 -10.42 -16.93
C ILE A 213 -6.18 -11.03 -16.22
N GLU A 214 -6.19 -12.34 -15.97
CA GLU A 214 -5.07 -13.05 -15.33
C GLU A 214 -3.75 -12.86 -16.09
N ASN A 215 -3.78 -12.96 -17.42
CA ASN A 215 -2.59 -12.77 -18.25
C ASN A 215 -2.12 -11.30 -18.21
N MET A 216 -3.05 -10.34 -18.25
CA MET A 216 -2.74 -8.92 -18.14
C MET A 216 -2.09 -8.56 -16.81
N ASP A 217 -2.62 -9.07 -15.70
CA ASP A 217 -2.07 -8.83 -14.36
C ASP A 217 -0.74 -9.56 -14.14
N LYS A 218 -0.57 -10.77 -14.70
CA LYS A 218 0.72 -11.48 -14.70
C LYS A 218 1.78 -10.72 -15.48
N ASP A 219 1.44 -10.09 -16.60
CA ASP A 219 2.37 -9.23 -17.34
C ASP A 219 2.81 -8.03 -16.50
N ALA A 220 1.86 -7.35 -15.82
CA ALA A 220 2.21 -6.27 -14.88
C ALA A 220 3.16 -6.77 -13.79
N ALA A 221 2.83 -7.89 -13.13
CA ALA A 221 3.66 -8.46 -12.06
C ALA A 221 5.07 -8.83 -12.57
N ASN A 222 5.17 -9.43 -13.76
CA ASN A 222 6.45 -9.75 -14.39
C ASN A 222 7.26 -8.49 -14.71
N ILE A 223 6.64 -7.41 -15.18
CA ILE A 223 7.31 -6.14 -15.44
C ILE A 223 7.82 -5.53 -14.13
N ILE A 224 6.97 -5.47 -13.09
CA ILE A 224 7.32 -4.97 -11.77
C ILE A 224 8.51 -5.74 -11.18
N SER A 225 8.53 -7.08 -11.32
CA SER A 225 9.62 -7.93 -10.82
C SER A 225 10.99 -7.66 -11.46
N ARG A 226 11.02 -7.01 -12.62
CA ARG A 226 12.26 -6.61 -13.32
C ARG A 226 12.76 -5.23 -12.89
N HIS A 227 12.07 -4.56 -11.97
CA HIS A 227 12.44 -3.25 -11.41
C HIS A 227 12.69 -2.18 -12.48
N ASN A 228 11.83 -2.12 -13.50
CA ASN A 228 11.95 -1.16 -14.61
C ASN A 228 10.70 -0.29 -14.70
N ILE A 229 10.84 0.99 -14.35
CA ILE A 229 9.73 1.95 -14.34
C ILE A 229 9.27 2.32 -15.75
N GLU A 230 10.17 2.42 -16.72
CA GLU A 230 9.85 2.76 -18.10
C GLU A 230 8.97 1.70 -18.76
N ASP A 231 9.30 0.43 -18.58
CA ASP A 231 8.51 -0.72 -19.03
C ASP A 231 7.13 -0.72 -18.38
N PHE A 232 7.04 -0.39 -17.08
CA PHE A 232 5.77 -0.33 -16.37
C PHE A 232 4.88 0.82 -16.88
N ILE A 233 5.46 2.01 -17.11
CA ILE A 233 4.75 3.14 -17.71
C ILE A 233 4.29 2.79 -19.14
N ALA A 234 5.15 2.17 -19.94
CA ALA A 234 4.81 1.74 -21.29
C ALA A 234 3.67 0.70 -21.28
N TYR A 235 3.68 -0.23 -20.33
CA TYR A 235 2.60 -1.19 -20.10
C TYR A 235 1.28 -0.51 -19.75
N LEU A 236 1.27 0.42 -18.80
CA LEU A 236 0.05 1.14 -18.40
C LEU A 236 -0.52 1.95 -19.57
N ASN A 237 0.32 2.64 -20.33
CA ASN A 237 -0.09 3.38 -21.52
C ASN A 237 -0.65 2.46 -22.62
N LYS A 238 -0.12 1.25 -22.75
CA LYS A 238 -0.53 0.28 -23.77
C LYS A 238 -1.82 -0.44 -23.39
N THR A 239 -2.00 -0.82 -22.14
CA THR A 239 -3.07 -1.72 -21.69
C THR A 239 -4.24 -0.97 -21.06
N HIS A 240 -4.00 0.23 -20.53
CA HIS A 240 -4.95 0.94 -19.67
C HIS A 240 -5.43 0.07 -18.49
N ASN A 241 -4.58 -0.85 -18.00
CA ASN A 241 -4.92 -1.66 -16.84
C ASN A 241 -5.19 -0.75 -15.63
N THR A 242 -6.28 -1.03 -14.92
CA THR A 242 -6.84 -0.22 -13.84
C THR A 242 -6.17 -0.51 -12.50
N ILE A 243 -4.83 -0.62 -12.47
CA ILE A 243 -4.07 -0.86 -11.24
C ILE A 243 -4.15 0.40 -10.35
N CYS A 244 -4.93 0.34 -9.27
CA CYS A 244 -5.23 1.51 -8.43
C CYS A 244 -3.96 2.07 -7.75
N GLY A 245 -3.06 1.21 -7.29
CA GLY A 245 -1.78 1.57 -6.69
C GLY A 245 -0.65 1.77 -7.72
N SER A 246 -0.96 2.03 -8.99
CA SER A 246 0.06 2.25 -10.03
C SER A 246 1.01 3.41 -9.70
N ASN A 247 0.56 4.46 -9.01
CA ASN A 247 1.42 5.56 -8.59
C ASN A 247 2.37 5.19 -7.43
N PRO A 248 1.91 4.57 -6.32
CA PRO A 248 2.80 3.94 -5.35
C PRO A 248 3.81 2.98 -5.97
N ILE A 249 3.39 2.13 -6.92
CA ILE A 249 4.28 1.19 -7.61
C ILE A 249 5.35 1.92 -8.43
N LYS A 250 5.02 3.02 -9.11
CA LYS A 250 6.03 3.84 -9.80
C LYS A 250 7.07 4.42 -8.83
N ILE A 251 6.67 4.82 -7.62
CA ILE A 251 7.60 5.26 -6.57
C ILE A 251 8.51 4.10 -6.14
N MET A 252 7.97 2.88 -6.03
CA MET A 252 8.77 1.69 -5.70
C MET A 252 9.85 1.38 -6.75
N LEU A 253 9.52 1.57 -8.03
CA LEU A 253 10.38 1.18 -9.16
C LEU A 253 11.48 2.19 -9.49
N HIS A 254 11.53 3.35 -8.82
CA HIS A 254 12.47 4.45 -9.10
C HIS A 254 13.56 4.60 -8.05
#